data_AF-A0A523BFN3-F1
#
_entry.id   AF-A0A523BFN3-F1
#
_cell.length_a   1.000
_cell.length_b   1.000
_cell.length_c   1.000
_cell.angle_alpha   90.00
_cell.angle_beta   90.00
_cell.angle_gamma   90.00
#
_symmetry.space_group_name_H-M   'P 1'
#
loop_
_entity.id
_entity.type
_entity.pdbx_description
1 polymer ?
#
loop_
_entity_poly.entity_id
_entity_poly.type
_entity_poly.pdbx_seq_one_letter_code
_entity_poly.pdbx_strand_id
1 'polypeptide(L)'
;MKAAFIWMLFLIPLFLPLQIMTSQAMPDLEVSDMSLEPSITIHQGDTLTVKWTERNIGDADASYSVGIYLETKEYEKGICLAHFQHTLLARSSMSYSVNLTIPLELPPGKYYITVFVNDDNKTAELNKDNNRATCPIFVVEAYPDLRVHNVEVQPSSIHQGGAITVKWIESNAGKKASGPYRTGVYIGETEGSGYLLGSFQRIGLKAETWAEYTASFVIFGLPPGKYFVNVFIDDTNGIKELDENNNIISIPISVLQSTFTVFSSADAQSVRLCFESPVFMPSGDIIVGGPFVNYMSAAAAEESDISFRRDELIVEGAIYRSKWQEVDYAVILMKGGKIYVMGTHRYGTRAALLLLSRIPTFSQRPISYIIIKWQDLNGNKDVEVEEIKILRMG
;
A
#
# COMPACT_ATOMS: atom_id res chain seq x y z
N MET A 1 -12.95 125.51 -44.70
CA MET A 1 -13.99 124.73 -45.40
C MET A 1 -13.48 123.31 -45.55
N LYS A 2 -14.29 122.30 -45.16
CA LYS A 2 -14.09 120.84 -45.31
C LYS A 2 -13.01 120.20 -44.41
N ALA A 3 -13.17 119.02 -43.81
CA ALA A 3 -14.31 118.20 -43.39
C ALA A 3 -13.72 117.19 -42.39
N ALA A 4 -14.36 116.96 -41.24
CA ALA A 4 -13.90 116.01 -40.23
C ALA A 4 -14.28 114.58 -40.62
N PHE A 5 -13.35 113.62 -40.47
CA PHE A 5 -13.63 112.19 -40.57
C PHE A 5 -13.14 111.52 -39.29
N ILE A 6 -14.10 111.02 -38.50
CA ILE A 6 -13.89 110.20 -37.31
C ILE A 6 -13.89 108.74 -37.79
N TRP A 7 -12.80 108.01 -37.55
CA TRP A 7 -12.78 106.56 -37.69
C TRP A 7 -12.73 105.93 -36.31
N MET A 8 -13.75 105.14 -36.02
CA MET A 8 -14.00 104.44 -34.76
C MET A 8 -13.22 103.11 -34.80
N LEU A 9 -12.25 102.93 -33.89
CA LEU A 9 -11.53 101.67 -33.72
C LEU A 9 -12.45 100.64 -33.06
N PHE A 10 -12.75 99.54 -33.74
CA PHE A 10 -13.33 98.34 -33.13
C PHE A 10 -12.19 97.43 -32.65
N LEU A 11 -12.05 97.27 -31.32
CA LEU A 11 -11.27 96.18 -30.73
C LEU A 11 -12.08 94.88 -30.86
N ILE A 12 -11.56 93.90 -31.60
CA ILE A 12 -12.05 92.52 -31.59
C ILE A 12 -11.24 91.77 -30.52
N PRO A 13 -11.86 91.14 -29.51
CA PRO A 13 -11.11 90.35 -28.54
C PRO A 13 -10.61 89.07 -29.21
N LEU A 14 -9.30 88.84 -29.14
CA LEU A 14 -8.64 87.61 -29.55
C LEU A 14 -8.96 86.52 -28.52
N PHE A 15 -9.99 85.70 -28.78
CA PHE A 15 -10.21 84.47 -28.03
C PHE A 15 -9.22 83.41 -28.52
N LEU A 16 -8.15 83.17 -27.76
CA LEU A 16 -7.37 81.94 -27.88
C LEU A 16 -8.23 80.79 -27.34
N PRO A 17 -8.51 79.73 -28.11
CA PRO A 17 -9.23 78.58 -27.58
C PRO A 17 -8.39 77.91 -26.50
N LEU A 18 -8.99 77.69 -25.34
CA LEU A 18 -8.43 76.86 -24.29
C LEU A 18 -8.30 75.44 -24.85
N GLN A 19 -7.07 75.01 -25.13
CA GLN A 19 -6.81 73.66 -25.62
C GLN A 19 -6.98 72.71 -24.44
N ILE A 20 -8.18 72.16 -24.28
CA ILE A 20 -8.45 71.09 -23.31
C ILE A 20 -7.61 69.89 -23.76
N MET A 21 -6.50 69.63 -23.08
CA MET A 21 -5.79 68.37 -23.23
C MET A 21 -6.72 67.29 -22.66
N THR A 22 -7.48 66.62 -23.53
CA THR A 22 -8.23 65.43 -23.13
C THR A 22 -7.20 64.35 -22.77
N SER A 23 -7.09 64.03 -21.48
CA SER A 23 -6.40 62.83 -21.01
C SER A 23 -6.91 61.64 -21.84
N GLN A 24 -6.01 60.96 -22.56
CA GLN A 24 -6.37 59.76 -23.31
C GLN A 24 -6.91 58.71 -22.35
N ALA A 25 -8.13 58.22 -22.56
CA ALA A 25 -8.69 57.12 -21.78
C ALA A 25 -7.82 55.87 -21.98
N MET A 26 -7.27 55.35 -20.88
CA MET A 26 -6.39 54.19 -20.87
C MET A 26 -6.83 53.22 -19.75
N PRO A 27 -6.63 51.91 -19.94
CA PRO A 27 -6.82 50.95 -18.87
C PRO A 27 -5.75 51.12 -17.78
N ASP A 28 -6.02 50.56 -16.60
CA ASP A 28 -5.08 50.44 -15.48
C ASP A 28 -5.43 49.14 -14.76
N LEU A 29 -4.65 48.09 -15.00
CA LEU A 29 -4.94 46.75 -14.50
C LEU A 29 -4.24 46.52 -13.16
N GLU A 30 -4.92 45.86 -12.24
CA GLU A 30 -4.32 45.44 -10.99
C GLU A 30 -4.75 44.06 -10.55
N VAL A 31 -3.88 43.41 -9.78
CA VAL A 31 -4.17 42.14 -9.11
C VAL A 31 -4.33 42.39 -7.61
N SER A 32 -5.41 41.86 -7.05
CA SER A 32 -5.77 41.98 -5.64
C SER A 32 -6.29 40.64 -5.09
N ASP A 33 -6.46 40.57 -3.77
CA ASP A 33 -7.15 39.45 -3.09
C ASP A 33 -6.56 38.05 -3.39
N MET A 34 -5.25 37.98 -3.63
CA MET A 34 -4.58 36.72 -3.94
C MET A 34 -4.49 35.80 -2.72
N SER A 35 -4.83 34.53 -2.92
CA SER A 35 -4.75 33.49 -1.89
C SER A 35 -4.46 32.11 -2.49
N LEU A 36 -3.93 31.20 -1.67
CA LEU A 36 -3.57 29.84 -2.03
C LEU A 36 -4.27 28.82 -1.11
N GLU A 37 -4.74 27.70 -1.67
CA GLU A 37 -5.33 26.58 -0.93
C GLU A 37 -4.77 25.23 -1.47
N PRO A 38 -4.10 24.38 -0.66
CA PRO A 38 -3.78 24.55 0.76
C PRO A 38 -2.70 25.62 1.01
N SER A 39 -2.62 26.12 2.24
CA SER A 39 -1.69 27.19 2.58
C SER A 39 -0.29 26.68 2.95
N ILE A 40 0.69 27.28 2.27
CA ILE A 40 2.14 27.39 2.54
C ILE A 40 3.06 26.17 2.42
N THR A 41 2.69 24.93 2.80
CA THR A 41 3.58 23.76 2.61
C THR A 41 2.93 22.76 1.66
N ILE A 42 3.64 22.38 0.61
CA ILE A 42 3.11 21.55 -0.47
C ILE A 42 4.18 20.57 -0.97
N HIS A 43 3.83 19.32 -1.23
CA HIS A 43 4.78 18.37 -1.81
C HIS A 43 4.95 18.63 -3.31
N GLN A 44 6.10 18.26 -3.83
CA GLN A 44 6.29 18.07 -5.28
C GLN A 44 5.14 17.23 -5.87
N GLY A 45 4.59 17.62 -7.02
CA GLY A 45 3.49 16.91 -7.68
C GLY A 45 2.10 17.15 -7.10
N ASP A 46 1.98 17.82 -5.95
CA ASP A 46 0.68 18.22 -5.41
C ASP A 46 0.04 19.35 -6.22
N THR A 47 -1.27 19.47 -6.08
CA THR A 47 -2.06 20.54 -6.70
C THR A 47 -2.43 21.59 -5.66
N LEU A 48 -2.29 22.85 -6.06
CA LEU A 48 -2.62 24.04 -5.28
C LEU A 48 -3.68 24.84 -6.04
N THR A 49 -4.66 25.40 -5.35
CA THR A 49 -5.63 26.34 -5.91
C THR A 49 -5.12 27.77 -5.71
N VAL A 50 -4.93 28.51 -6.80
CA VAL A 50 -4.67 29.95 -6.78
C VAL A 50 -5.98 30.68 -6.99
N LYS A 51 -6.32 31.62 -6.11
CA LYS A 51 -7.46 32.53 -6.26
C LYS A 51 -6.96 33.97 -6.28
N TRP A 52 -7.53 34.81 -7.14
CA TRP A 52 -7.17 36.24 -7.24
C TRP A 52 -8.32 37.05 -7.84
N THR A 53 -8.24 38.38 -7.70
CA THR A 53 -9.17 39.33 -8.31
C THR A 53 -8.41 40.29 -9.21
N GLU A 54 -8.83 40.36 -10.47
CA GLU A 54 -8.35 41.33 -11.46
C GLU A 54 -9.27 42.55 -11.45
N ARG A 55 -8.71 43.75 -11.48
CA ARG A 55 -9.48 45.00 -11.54
C ARG A 55 -8.93 45.88 -12.64
N ASN A 56 -9.81 46.55 -13.38
CA ASN A 56 -9.44 47.62 -14.29
C ASN A 56 -9.91 48.94 -13.67
N ILE A 57 -8.98 49.66 -13.03
CA ILE A 57 -9.23 50.96 -12.40
C ILE A 57 -9.01 52.12 -13.37
N GLY A 58 -8.81 51.84 -14.65
CA GLY A 58 -8.72 52.82 -15.73
C GLY A 58 -10.08 53.15 -16.35
N ASP A 59 -10.04 54.07 -17.32
CA ASP A 59 -11.23 54.60 -18.02
C ASP A 59 -11.42 54.01 -19.42
N ALA A 60 -10.64 53.00 -19.79
CA ALA A 60 -10.81 52.27 -21.04
C ALA A 60 -10.83 50.75 -20.81
N ASP A 61 -11.54 50.03 -21.67
CA ASP A 61 -11.58 48.57 -21.67
C ASP A 61 -10.20 48.00 -22.02
N ALA A 62 -9.88 46.83 -21.47
CA ALA A 62 -8.62 46.16 -21.69
C ALA A 62 -8.83 44.75 -22.26
N SER A 63 -7.93 44.34 -23.16
CA SER A 63 -7.67 42.95 -23.51
C SER A 63 -6.21 42.68 -23.17
N TYR A 64 -5.91 41.64 -22.38
CA TYR A 64 -4.58 41.45 -21.80
C TYR A 64 -4.27 39.97 -21.52
N SER A 65 -2.97 39.68 -21.44
CA SER A 65 -2.40 38.40 -21.06
C SER A 65 -2.37 38.25 -19.54
N VAL A 66 -2.63 37.04 -19.03
CA VAL A 66 -2.49 36.73 -17.60
C VAL A 66 -1.60 35.52 -17.44
N GLY A 67 -0.47 35.66 -16.77
CA GLY A 67 0.48 34.57 -16.52
C GLY A 67 0.63 34.29 -15.03
N ILE A 68 0.62 33.01 -14.65
CA ILE A 68 0.92 32.58 -13.28
C ILE A 68 2.23 31.83 -13.27
N TYR A 69 3.18 32.31 -12.48
CA TYR A 69 4.56 31.84 -12.47
C TYR A 69 4.96 31.31 -11.10
N LEU A 70 5.76 30.25 -11.11
CA LEU A 70 6.50 29.76 -9.95
C LEU A 70 7.94 30.29 -9.98
N GLU A 71 8.37 30.96 -8.92
CA GLU A 71 9.60 31.75 -8.88
C GLU A 71 10.44 31.41 -7.65
N THR A 72 11.77 31.47 -7.78
CA THR A 72 12.72 31.34 -6.64
C THR A 72 12.93 32.65 -5.90
N LYS A 73 12.57 33.77 -6.53
CA LYS A 73 12.57 35.12 -5.97
C LYS A 73 11.40 35.90 -6.57
N GLU A 74 10.79 36.75 -5.75
CA GLU A 74 9.61 37.52 -6.13
C GLU A 74 9.84 38.33 -7.41
N TYR A 75 8.89 38.21 -8.33
CA TYR A 75 8.73 39.00 -9.54
C TYR A 75 9.79 38.77 -10.63
N GLU A 76 10.50 37.65 -10.60
CA GLU A 76 11.53 37.32 -11.61
C GLU A 76 11.03 36.46 -12.78
N LYS A 77 9.73 36.11 -12.82
CA LYS A 77 9.11 35.22 -13.82
C LYS A 77 9.91 33.95 -14.07
N GLY A 78 9.67 32.95 -13.21
CA GLY A 78 10.26 31.62 -13.35
C GLY A 78 9.45 30.70 -14.28
N ILE A 79 9.03 29.55 -13.76
CA ILE A 79 8.29 28.54 -14.53
C ILE A 79 6.84 29.02 -14.71
N CYS A 80 6.39 29.19 -15.95
CA CYS A 80 4.99 29.48 -16.24
C CYS A 80 4.12 28.23 -15.97
N LEU A 81 3.20 28.33 -15.03
CA LEU A 81 2.27 27.25 -14.64
C LEU A 81 0.91 27.36 -15.34
N ALA A 82 0.49 28.58 -15.68
CA ALA A 82 -0.73 28.83 -16.44
C ALA A 82 -0.66 30.16 -17.19
N HIS A 83 -1.35 30.25 -18.32
CA HIS A 83 -1.45 31.48 -19.13
C HIS A 83 -2.85 31.59 -19.75
N PHE A 84 -3.45 32.77 -19.62
CA PHE A 84 -4.79 33.10 -20.12
C PHE A 84 -4.79 34.38 -20.94
N GLN A 85 -5.89 34.61 -21.66
CA GLN A 85 -6.20 35.88 -22.32
C GLN A 85 -7.56 36.34 -21.79
N HIS A 86 -7.59 37.50 -21.14
CA HIS A 86 -8.78 38.06 -20.52
C HIS A 86 -9.15 39.40 -21.14
N THR A 87 -10.41 39.78 -20.97
CA THR A 87 -10.89 41.12 -21.24
C THR A 87 -11.61 41.66 -20.01
N LEU A 88 -11.42 42.94 -19.72
CA LEU A 88 -12.05 43.58 -18.57
C LEU A 88 -12.47 45.01 -18.94
N LEU A 89 -13.76 45.29 -18.76
CA LEU A 89 -14.32 46.61 -19.01
C LEU A 89 -13.70 47.64 -18.06
N ALA A 90 -13.72 48.91 -18.47
CA ALA A 90 -13.35 50.02 -17.61
C ALA A 90 -14.12 49.96 -16.28
N ARG A 91 -13.43 50.31 -15.18
CA ARG A 91 -14.01 50.39 -13.82
C ARG A 91 -14.68 49.10 -13.33
N SER A 92 -14.26 47.95 -13.83
CA SER A 92 -14.83 46.64 -13.49
C SER A 92 -13.80 45.74 -12.80
N SER A 93 -14.28 44.69 -12.14
CA SER A 93 -13.47 43.67 -11.48
C SER A 93 -14.02 42.27 -11.71
N MET A 94 -13.14 41.27 -11.76
CA MET A 94 -13.51 39.87 -11.89
C MET A 94 -12.60 38.99 -11.02
N SER A 95 -13.19 37.99 -10.36
CA SER A 95 -12.44 37.02 -9.55
C SER A 95 -12.25 35.71 -10.31
N TYR A 96 -11.06 35.13 -10.16
CA TYR A 96 -10.64 33.92 -10.85
C TYR A 96 -10.07 32.90 -9.86
N SER A 97 -10.09 31.64 -10.28
CA SER A 97 -9.45 30.54 -9.56
C SER A 97 -8.91 29.50 -10.53
N VAL A 98 -7.73 28.95 -10.26
CA VAL A 98 -7.15 27.85 -11.04
C VAL A 98 -6.39 26.86 -10.16
N ASN A 99 -6.45 25.59 -10.53
CA ASN A 99 -5.65 24.52 -9.93
C ASN A 99 -4.33 24.39 -10.68
N LEU A 100 -3.21 24.48 -9.97
CA LEU A 100 -1.86 24.37 -10.49
C LEU A 100 -1.14 23.21 -9.84
N THR A 101 -0.43 22.40 -10.63
CA THR A 101 0.41 21.30 -10.12
C THR A 101 1.84 21.77 -9.93
N ILE A 102 2.41 21.52 -8.75
CA ILE A 102 3.82 21.78 -8.45
C ILE A 102 4.68 20.76 -9.20
N PRO A 103 5.67 21.19 -10.01
CA PRO A 103 6.54 20.25 -10.72
C PRO A 103 7.29 19.28 -9.80
N LEU A 104 7.40 18.01 -10.21
CA LEU A 104 7.97 16.95 -9.37
C LEU A 104 9.49 17.10 -9.16
N GLU A 105 10.19 17.70 -10.12
CA GLU A 105 11.66 17.81 -10.18
C GLU A 105 12.22 19.03 -9.43
N LEU A 106 11.39 19.79 -8.71
CA LEU A 106 11.83 20.99 -8.01
C LEU A 106 12.65 20.65 -6.77
N PRO A 107 13.83 21.25 -6.54
CA PRO A 107 14.49 21.15 -5.25
C PRO A 107 13.56 21.59 -4.11
N PRO A 108 13.53 20.89 -2.96
CA PRO A 108 12.79 21.38 -1.79
C PRO A 108 13.28 22.76 -1.35
N GLY A 109 12.36 23.65 -0.98
CA GLY A 109 12.72 25.01 -0.55
C GLY A 109 11.58 26.01 -0.68
N LYS A 110 11.93 27.28 -0.45
CA LYS A 110 11.00 28.41 -0.56
C LYS A 110 10.85 28.84 -2.02
N TYR A 111 9.60 29.01 -2.46
CA TYR A 111 9.23 29.54 -3.76
C TYR A 111 8.13 30.58 -3.61
N TYR A 112 7.78 31.21 -4.72
CA TYR A 112 6.73 32.20 -4.84
C TYR A 112 5.82 31.86 -6.01
N ILE A 113 4.51 31.93 -5.78
CA ILE A 113 3.52 31.91 -6.86
C ILE A 113 3.11 33.35 -7.11
N THR A 114 3.30 33.83 -8.33
CA THR A 114 2.99 35.21 -8.71
C THR A 114 2.03 35.22 -9.88
N VAL A 115 0.91 35.92 -9.73
CA VAL A 115 -0.02 36.23 -10.83
C VAL A 115 0.40 37.57 -11.42
N PHE A 116 0.57 37.62 -12.74
CA PHE A 116 0.82 38.84 -13.51
C PHE A 116 -0.33 39.07 -14.49
N VAL A 117 -0.90 40.27 -14.48
CA VAL A 117 -1.79 40.76 -15.56
C VAL A 117 -1.00 41.61 -16.54
N ASN A 118 -1.41 41.59 -17.80
CA ASN A 118 -0.66 42.14 -18.93
C ASN A 118 0.81 41.69 -18.89
N ASP A 119 1.03 40.39 -18.68
CA ASP A 119 2.35 39.86 -18.37
C ASP A 119 3.32 39.99 -19.55
N ASP A 120 2.84 39.91 -20.79
CA ASP A 120 3.64 40.18 -21.99
C ASP A 120 3.84 41.68 -22.30
N ASN A 121 3.27 42.55 -21.46
CA ASN A 121 3.41 44.01 -21.51
C ASN A 121 2.98 44.62 -22.85
N LYS A 122 2.06 43.97 -23.58
CA LYS A 122 1.59 44.42 -24.90
C LYS A 122 0.42 45.41 -24.83
N THR A 123 -0.34 45.40 -23.74
CA THR A 123 -1.44 46.34 -23.55
C THR A 123 -0.90 47.60 -22.89
N ALA A 124 -1.16 48.76 -23.49
CA ALA A 124 -0.75 50.03 -22.91
C ALA A 124 -1.71 50.42 -21.78
N GLU A 125 -1.17 50.80 -20.62
CA GLU A 125 -1.93 51.12 -19.42
C GLU A 125 -1.24 52.20 -18.57
N LEU A 126 -1.95 52.72 -17.57
CA LEU A 126 -1.50 53.85 -16.75
C LEU A 126 -0.41 53.48 -15.74
N ASN A 127 -0.58 52.36 -15.04
CA ASN A 127 0.35 51.88 -14.03
C ASN A 127 0.64 50.40 -14.28
N LYS A 128 1.90 49.99 -14.16
CA LYS A 128 2.33 48.60 -14.35
C LYS A 128 2.84 47.97 -13.06
N ASP A 129 2.97 48.77 -12.00
CA ASP A 129 3.49 48.31 -10.72
C ASP A 129 2.46 47.54 -9.90
N ASN A 130 1.17 47.75 -10.18
CA ASN A 130 0.01 47.08 -9.60
C ASN A 130 -0.41 45.80 -10.34
N ASN A 131 0.26 45.44 -11.44
CA ASN A 131 -0.08 44.31 -12.29
C ASN A 131 0.26 42.93 -11.70
N ARG A 132 0.63 42.84 -10.43
CA ARG A 132 1.13 41.59 -9.86
C ARG A 132 0.77 41.42 -8.39
N ALA A 133 0.46 40.19 -8.03
CA ALA A 133 0.33 39.75 -6.65
C ALA A 133 1.14 38.46 -6.46
N THR A 134 1.71 38.26 -5.28
CA THR A 134 2.55 37.09 -4.98
C THR A 134 2.17 36.46 -3.64
N CYS A 135 2.33 35.14 -3.55
CA CYS A 135 2.19 34.37 -2.33
C CYS A 135 3.37 33.41 -2.17
N PRO A 136 4.04 33.37 -1.01
CA PRO A 136 5.12 32.41 -0.78
C PRO A 136 4.56 31.01 -0.55
N ILE A 137 5.31 30.01 -1.02
CA ILE A 137 5.10 28.58 -0.72
C ILE A 137 6.42 27.95 -0.29
N PHE A 138 6.31 26.80 0.38
CA PHE A 138 7.43 25.95 0.76
C PHE A 138 7.20 24.57 0.15
N VAL A 139 8.03 24.23 -0.82
CA VAL A 139 7.98 22.95 -1.53
C VAL A 139 8.79 21.93 -0.73
N VAL A 140 8.19 20.78 -0.43
CA VAL A 140 8.84 19.65 0.23
C VAL A 140 8.93 18.46 -0.72
N GLU A 141 9.87 17.56 -0.45
CA GLU A 141 10.07 16.37 -1.28
C GLU A 141 8.80 15.50 -1.28
N ALA A 142 8.41 14.99 -2.44
CA ALA A 142 7.38 13.97 -2.53
C ALA A 142 7.92 12.60 -2.13
N TYR A 143 7.09 11.85 -1.40
CA TYR A 143 7.33 10.45 -1.10
C TYR A 143 6.17 9.60 -1.65
N PRO A 144 6.41 8.30 -1.88
CA PRO A 144 5.34 7.31 -1.97
C PRO A 144 4.51 7.29 -0.68
N ASP A 145 3.29 6.79 -0.78
CA ASP A 145 2.42 6.48 0.36
C ASP A 145 1.80 5.13 0.08
N LEU A 146 2.58 4.07 0.32
CA LEU A 146 2.12 2.70 0.24
C LEU A 146 1.11 2.48 1.35
N ARG A 147 0.10 1.67 1.07
CA ARG A 147 -0.86 1.22 2.07
C ARG A 147 -1.50 -0.07 1.61
N VAL A 148 -1.92 -0.87 2.58
CA VAL A 148 -2.71 -2.06 2.34
C VAL A 148 -4.15 -1.82 2.78
N HIS A 149 -5.10 -2.28 1.97
CA HIS A 149 -6.53 -2.19 2.32
C HIS A 149 -7.32 -3.33 1.68
N ASN A 150 -8.61 -3.41 2.04
CA ASN A 150 -9.54 -4.45 1.57
C ASN A 150 -8.99 -5.87 1.76
N VAL A 151 -8.40 -6.15 2.93
CA VAL A 151 -7.91 -7.49 3.25
C VAL A 151 -9.09 -8.39 3.61
N GLU A 152 -9.18 -9.52 2.92
CA GLU A 152 -10.17 -10.56 3.15
C GLU A 152 -9.46 -11.90 3.36
N VAL A 153 -9.91 -12.68 4.36
CA VAL A 153 -9.39 -14.01 4.65
C VAL A 153 -10.52 -15.03 4.67
N GLN A 154 -10.41 -16.07 3.86
CA GLN A 154 -11.42 -17.11 3.75
C GLN A 154 -10.81 -18.52 3.71
N PRO A 155 -11.34 -19.48 4.50
CA PRO A 155 -12.31 -19.28 5.58
C PRO A 155 -11.68 -18.56 6.78
N SER A 156 -12.50 -17.93 7.62
CA SER A 156 -12.06 -17.30 8.88
C SER A 156 -11.94 -18.28 10.06
N SER A 157 -12.28 -19.55 9.83
CA SER A 157 -12.11 -20.64 10.80
C SER A 157 -11.61 -21.89 10.09
N ILE A 158 -10.54 -22.47 10.61
CA ILE A 158 -9.89 -23.66 10.05
C ILE A 158 -9.57 -24.65 11.15
N HIS A 159 -9.50 -25.93 10.84
CA HIS A 159 -8.78 -26.88 11.68
C HIS A 159 -7.27 -26.83 11.35
N GLN A 160 -6.44 -27.47 12.17
CA GLN A 160 -5.02 -27.59 11.84
C GLN A 160 -4.82 -28.32 10.51
N GLY A 161 -3.89 -27.82 9.70
CA GLY A 161 -3.66 -28.21 8.32
C GLY A 161 -4.72 -27.73 7.32
N GLY A 162 -5.69 -26.93 7.77
CA GLY A 162 -6.60 -26.21 6.90
C GLY A 162 -5.88 -25.12 6.08
N ALA A 163 -6.47 -24.79 4.95
CA ALA A 163 -5.97 -23.72 4.08
C ALA A 163 -6.83 -22.46 4.22
N ILE A 164 -6.19 -21.31 4.20
CA ILE A 164 -6.81 -20.00 4.04
C ILE A 164 -6.43 -19.41 2.68
N THR A 165 -7.30 -18.58 2.13
CA THR A 165 -7.01 -17.69 1.01
C THR A 165 -7.11 -16.26 1.52
N VAL A 166 -6.06 -15.49 1.28
CA VAL A 166 -5.93 -14.09 1.65
C VAL A 166 -5.98 -13.27 0.36
N LYS A 167 -6.88 -12.30 0.31
CA LYS A 167 -7.02 -11.35 -0.79
C LYS A 167 -6.80 -9.95 -0.23
N TRP A 168 -6.08 -9.08 -0.94
CA TRP A 168 -5.81 -7.71 -0.50
C TRP A 168 -5.53 -6.76 -1.66
N ILE A 169 -5.61 -5.46 -1.40
CA ILE A 169 -5.19 -4.40 -2.32
C ILE A 169 -3.97 -3.68 -1.72
N GLU A 170 -2.95 -3.51 -2.56
CA GLU A 170 -1.80 -2.64 -2.31
C GLU A 170 -2.00 -1.37 -3.14
N SER A 171 -1.84 -0.19 -2.55
CA SER A 171 -1.95 1.08 -3.27
C SER A 171 -0.82 2.03 -2.90
N ASN A 172 -0.44 2.90 -3.83
CA ASN A 172 0.44 4.03 -3.58
C ASN A 172 -0.37 5.32 -3.77
N ALA A 173 -0.73 6.01 -2.69
CA ALA A 173 -1.46 7.27 -2.71
C ALA A 173 -0.55 8.50 -2.89
N GLY A 174 0.77 8.31 -2.80
CA GLY A 174 1.76 9.37 -2.96
C GLY A 174 1.96 9.78 -4.42
N LYS A 175 2.55 10.97 -4.61
CA LYS A 175 2.85 11.54 -5.94
C LYS A 175 4.12 10.96 -6.58
N LYS A 176 4.88 10.13 -5.84
CA LYS A 176 6.11 9.50 -6.30
C LYS A 176 5.95 7.99 -6.37
N ALA A 177 6.53 7.36 -7.38
CA ALA A 177 6.58 5.90 -7.46
C ALA A 177 7.44 5.31 -6.34
N SER A 178 7.06 4.15 -5.79
CA SER A 178 7.74 3.56 -4.62
C SER A 178 9.09 2.92 -4.92
N GLY A 179 9.29 2.43 -6.14
CA GLY A 179 10.37 1.48 -6.41
C GLY A 179 10.12 0.11 -5.75
N PRO A 180 11.07 -0.83 -5.84
CA PRO A 180 10.86 -2.20 -5.36
C PRO A 180 10.68 -2.28 -3.84
N TYR A 181 9.66 -3.02 -3.40
CA TYR A 181 9.39 -3.32 -1.99
C TYR A 181 8.94 -4.78 -1.83
N ARG A 182 8.84 -5.25 -0.58
CA ARG A 182 8.36 -6.60 -0.27
C ARG A 182 7.06 -6.54 0.52
N THR A 183 6.09 -7.38 0.15
CA THR A 183 4.86 -7.58 0.95
C THR A 183 4.99 -8.88 1.71
N GLY A 184 4.77 -8.86 3.02
CA GLY A 184 4.72 -10.04 3.88
C GLY A 184 3.31 -10.35 4.35
N VAL A 185 2.97 -11.64 4.42
CA VAL A 185 1.75 -12.12 5.08
C VAL A 185 2.18 -12.95 6.29
N TYR A 186 1.68 -12.58 7.47
CA TYR A 186 2.05 -13.18 8.75
C TYR A 186 0.82 -13.73 9.48
N ILE A 187 1.04 -14.64 10.42
CA ILE A 187 0.01 -15.12 11.36
C ILE A 187 0.51 -15.06 12.80
N GLY A 188 -0.25 -14.40 13.69
CA GLY A 188 0.14 -14.21 15.08
C GLY A 188 -1.05 -14.14 16.04
N GLU A 189 -0.79 -14.18 17.34
CA GLU A 189 -1.83 -14.05 18.38
C GLU A 189 -2.30 -12.59 18.56
N THR A 190 -1.51 -11.63 18.08
CA THR A 190 -1.82 -10.20 18.11
C THR A 190 -1.80 -9.60 16.71
N GLU A 191 -2.47 -8.46 16.56
CA GLU A 191 -2.31 -7.59 15.40
C GLU A 191 -0.83 -7.19 15.25
N GLY A 192 -0.36 -7.07 14.01
CA GLY A 192 0.97 -6.57 13.71
C GLY A 192 2.15 -7.54 13.91
N SER A 193 1.90 -8.77 14.37
CA SER A 193 2.98 -9.71 14.72
C SER A 193 2.77 -11.11 14.15
N GLY A 194 3.77 -11.98 14.28
CA GLY A 194 3.60 -13.41 14.06
C GLY A 194 4.63 -14.05 13.14
N TYR A 195 4.33 -15.28 12.72
CA TYR A 195 5.17 -16.07 11.84
C TYR A 195 4.89 -15.73 10.39
N LEU A 196 5.94 -15.66 9.56
CA LEU A 196 5.81 -15.42 8.12
C LEU A 196 5.14 -16.63 7.44
N LEU A 197 3.96 -16.39 6.85
CA LEU A 197 3.29 -17.35 5.97
C LEU A 197 3.89 -17.30 4.55
N GLY A 198 4.23 -16.10 4.09
CA GLY A 198 4.85 -15.91 2.78
C GLY A 198 5.16 -14.46 2.48
N SER A 199 6.08 -14.24 1.55
CA SER A 199 6.50 -12.91 1.10
C SER A 199 6.45 -12.79 -0.43
N PHE A 200 6.19 -11.59 -0.92
CA PHE A 200 6.06 -11.29 -2.34
C PHE A 200 6.92 -10.07 -2.70
N GLN A 201 7.91 -10.28 -3.57
CA GLN A 201 8.71 -9.17 -4.10
C GLN A 201 7.90 -8.39 -5.14
N ARG A 202 7.83 -7.06 -4.97
CA ARG A 202 7.22 -6.14 -5.92
C ARG A 202 8.30 -5.36 -6.63
N ILE A 203 8.03 -5.03 -7.90
CA ILE A 203 8.88 -4.10 -8.69
C ILE A 203 8.62 -2.63 -8.31
N GLY A 204 7.53 -2.37 -7.58
CA GLY A 204 7.06 -1.06 -7.18
C GLY A 204 5.69 -0.69 -7.74
N LEU A 205 5.06 0.30 -7.11
CA LEU A 205 3.80 0.88 -7.54
C LEU A 205 4.05 2.30 -8.07
N LYS A 206 3.40 2.62 -9.19
CA LYS A 206 3.40 3.99 -9.72
C LYS A 206 2.61 4.89 -8.76
N ALA A 207 2.89 6.18 -8.80
CA ALA A 207 2.13 7.18 -8.08
C ALA A 207 0.62 7.04 -8.39
N GLU A 208 -0.21 7.12 -7.36
CA GLU A 208 -1.67 7.11 -7.45
C GLU A 208 -2.25 5.86 -8.15
N THR A 209 -1.58 4.71 -8.00
CA THR A 209 -2.04 3.43 -8.55
C THR A 209 -2.23 2.37 -7.47
N TRP A 210 -2.94 1.31 -7.82
CA TRP A 210 -3.19 0.17 -6.95
C TRP A 210 -3.11 -1.14 -7.73
N ALA A 211 -2.91 -2.23 -7.00
CA ALA A 211 -2.93 -3.59 -7.50
C ALA A 211 -3.59 -4.52 -6.48
N GLU A 212 -4.34 -5.50 -6.99
CA GLU A 212 -5.01 -6.51 -6.18
C GLU A 212 -4.23 -7.83 -6.22
N TYR A 213 -4.16 -8.51 -5.08
CA TYR A 213 -3.42 -9.76 -4.93
C TYR A 213 -4.24 -10.80 -4.17
N THR A 214 -3.91 -12.06 -4.44
CA THR A 214 -4.47 -13.22 -3.76
C THR A 214 -3.38 -14.25 -3.52
N ALA A 215 -3.41 -14.90 -2.35
CA ALA A 215 -2.51 -15.99 -2.00
C ALA A 215 -3.20 -16.97 -1.06
N SER A 216 -2.90 -18.27 -1.22
CA SER A 216 -3.42 -19.31 -0.33
C SER A 216 -2.29 -19.87 0.52
N PHE A 217 -2.60 -20.15 1.79
CA PHE A 217 -1.65 -20.67 2.77
C PHE A 217 -2.26 -21.85 3.51
N VAL A 218 -1.51 -22.94 3.61
CA VAL A 218 -1.85 -24.06 4.51
C VAL A 218 -1.21 -23.81 5.87
N ILE A 219 -1.98 -23.98 6.95
CA ILE A 219 -1.56 -23.64 8.32
C ILE A 219 -1.46 -24.91 9.17
N PHE A 220 -0.24 -25.31 9.55
CA PHE A 220 0.02 -26.41 10.50
C PHE A 220 0.68 -25.89 11.78
N GLY A 221 0.61 -26.66 12.86
CA GLY A 221 1.43 -26.41 14.05
C GLY A 221 0.96 -25.28 14.96
N LEU A 222 -0.19 -24.66 14.66
CA LEU A 222 -0.82 -23.68 15.55
C LEU A 222 -1.83 -24.38 16.46
N PRO A 223 -1.71 -24.22 17.80
CA PRO A 223 -2.73 -24.70 18.73
C PRO A 223 -4.12 -24.08 18.46
N PRO A 224 -5.22 -24.73 18.88
CA PRO A 224 -6.54 -24.14 18.80
C PRO A 224 -6.59 -22.79 19.53
N GLY A 225 -7.15 -21.77 18.88
CA GLY A 225 -7.11 -20.41 19.40
C GLY A 225 -7.54 -19.36 18.41
N LYS A 226 -7.49 -18.10 18.84
CA LYS A 226 -7.74 -16.93 18.00
C LYS A 226 -6.41 -16.36 17.54
N TYR A 227 -6.34 -16.04 16.25
CA TYR A 227 -5.14 -15.49 15.61
C TYR A 227 -5.54 -14.34 14.68
N PHE A 228 -4.55 -13.60 14.21
CA PHE A 228 -4.67 -12.58 13.19
C PHE A 228 -3.79 -12.95 12.01
N VAL A 229 -4.34 -12.83 10.80
CA VAL A 229 -3.57 -12.78 9.57
C VAL A 229 -3.23 -11.33 9.30
N ASN A 230 -1.95 -11.01 9.25
CA ASN A 230 -1.43 -9.67 9.08
C ASN A 230 -0.84 -9.54 7.68
N VAL A 231 -1.40 -8.67 6.84
CA VAL A 231 -0.81 -8.32 5.54
C VAL A 231 -0.05 -7.02 5.73
N PHE A 232 1.24 -7.04 5.43
CA PHE A 232 2.17 -5.93 5.64
C PHE A 232 2.83 -5.58 4.31
N ILE A 233 2.48 -4.42 3.74
CA ILE A 233 3.18 -3.85 2.58
C ILE A 233 4.46 -3.16 3.02
N ASP A 234 5.54 -3.31 2.25
CA ASP A 234 6.90 -2.94 2.68
C ASP A 234 7.25 -3.45 4.08
N ASP A 235 7.10 -4.76 4.29
CA ASP A 235 7.31 -5.40 5.59
C ASP A 235 8.76 -5.33 6.10
N THR A 236 9.67 -4.82 5.29
CA THR A 236 11.07 -4.53 5.64
C THR A 236 11.31 -3.08 6.04
N ASN A 237 10.30 -2.21 5.89
CA ASN A 237 10.40 -0.76 6.14
C ASN A 237 11.58 -0.13 5.36
N GLY A 238 11.69 -0.50 4.09
CA GLY A 238 12.81 -0.13 3.22
C GLY A 238 12.53 1.10 2.35
N ILE A 239 11.26 1.45 2.15
CA ILE A 239 10.82 2.65 1.46
C ILE A 239 10.54 3.72 2.51
N LYS A 240 10.94 4.96 2.23
CA LYS A 240 10.53 6.11 3.04
C LYS A 240 9.22 6.65 2.50
N GLU A 241 8.24 6.79 3.37
CA GLU A 241 6.86 7.08 2.96
C GLU A 241 6.31 8.38 3.58
N LEU A 242 5.12 8.78 3.15
CA LEU A 242 4.38 9.90 3.76
C LEU A 242 3.71 9.48 5.09
N ASP A 243 3.18 8.27 5.17
CA ASP A 243 2.58 7.71 6.38
C ASP A 243 2.99 6.25 6.56
N GLU A 244 3.82 5.96 7.56
CA GLU A 244 4.30 4.61 7.84
C GLU A 244 3.26 3.75 8.62
N ASN A 245 2.14 4.34 9.05
CA ASN A 245 1.17 3.67 9.93
C ASN A 245 0.03 2.98 9.19
N ASN A 246 -0.04 3.10 7.87
CA ASN A 246 -1.11 2.55 7.02
C ASN A 246 -0.63 1.29 6.24
N ASN A 247 0.54 0.78 6.58
CA ASN A 247 1.21 -0.33 5.90
C ASN A 247 0.74 -1.72 6.34
N ILE A 248 -0.14 -1.82 7.35
CA ILE A 248 -0.60 -3.10 7.88
C ILE A 248 -2.10 -3.16 8.10
N ILE A 249 -2.71 -4.29 7.74
CA ILE A 249 -4.07 -4.64 8.09
C ILE A 249 -4.09 -6.06 8.67
N SER A 250 -4.81 -6.21 9.78
CA SER A 250 -4.94 -7.45 10.54
C SER A 250 -6.37 -7.99 10.46
N ILE A 251 -6.53 -9.25 10.05
CA ILE A 251 -7.82 -9.92 9.94
C ILE A 251 -7.88 -11.11 10.92
N PRO A 252 -8.89 -11.17 11.81
CA PRO A 252 -8.99 -12.26 12.78
C PRO A 252 -9.40 -13.58 12.10
N ILE A 253 -8.78 -14.67 12.55
CA ILE A 253 -9.17 -16.05 12.23
C ILE A 253 -9.20 -16.91 13.49
N SER A 254 -9.82 -18.09 13.41
CA SER A 254 -9.80 -19.09 14.49
C SER A 254 -9.24 -20.42 14.01
N VAL A 255 -8.30 -20.97 14.76
CA VAL A 255 -7.88 -22.36 14.63
C VAL A 255 -8.75 -23.19 15.58
N LEU A 256 -9.56 -24.06 15.00
CA LEU A 256 -10.49 -24.94 15.71
C LEU A 256 -9.75 -26.18 16.23
N GLN A 257 -10.30 -26.76 17.29
CA GLN A 257 -9.81 -28.03 17.81
C GLN A 257 -10.00 -29.15 16.77
N SER A 258 -8.94 -29.88 16.46
CA SER A 258 -8.98 -31.03 15.56
C SER A 258 -9.56 -32.26 16.26
N THR A 259 -10.27 -33.10 15.49
CA THR A 259 -10.78 -34.40 15.95
C THR A 259 -9.95 -35.56 15.41
N PHE A 260 -9.89 -36.67 16.14
CA PHE A 260 -8.97 -37.79 15.87
C PHE A 260 -9.67 -39.12 15.66
N THR A 261 -9.22 -39.90 14.68
CA THR A 261 -9.58 -41.32 14.52
C THR A 261 -8.37 -42.21 14.74
N VAL A 262 -8.50 -43.15 15.67
CA VAL A 262 -7.44 -44.09 16.10
C VAL A 262 -7.99 -45.50 16.24
N PHE A 263 -7.16 -46.52 15.97
CA PHE A 263 -7.55 -47.93 16.08
C PHE A 263 -6.72 -48.72 17.11
N SER A 264 -5.77 -48.07 17.77
CA SER A 264 -4.95 -48.69 18.81
C SER A 264 -4.85 -47.80 20.06
N SER A 265 -4.69 -48.44 21.23
CA SER A 265 -4.46 -47.72 22.48
C SER A 265 -3.13 -46.96 22.49
N ALA A 266 -2.12 -47.46 21.77
CA ALA A 266 -0.81 -46.81 21.63
C ALA A 266 -0.89 -45.50 20.83
N ASP A 267 -1.66 -45.47 19.74
CA ASP A 267 -1.88 -44.25 18.96
C ASP A 267 -2.74 -43.26 19.73
N ALA A 268 -3.78 -43.73 20.43
CA ALA A 268 -4.59 -42.88 21.31
C ALA A 268 -3.75 -42.22 22.41
N GLN A 269 -2.78 -42.95 22.98
CA GLN A 269 -1.84 -42.41 23.95
C GLN A 269 -0.92 -41.37 23.31
N SER A 270 -0.41 -41.62 22.10
CA SER A 270 0.44 -40.68 21.37
C SER A 270 -0.28 -39.36 21.08
N VAL A 271 -1.57 -39.41 20.72
CA VAL A 271 -2.42 -38.21 20.55
C VAL A 271 -2.56 -37.45 21.86
N ARG A 272 -2.87 -38.12 22.98
CA ARG A 272 -3.02 -37.46 24.31
C ARG A 272 -1.74 -36.82 24.83
N LEU A 273 -0.58 -37.26 24.36
CA LEU A 273 0.71 -36.65 24.72
C LEU A 273 1.01 -35.38 23.92
N CYS A 274 0.41 -35.21 22.74
CA CYS A 274 0.71 -34.10 21.83
C CYS A 274 -0.39 -33.04 21.80
N PHE A 275 -1.62 -33.40 22.15
CA PHE A 275 -2.80 -32.54 22.09
C PHE A 275 -3.49 -32.47 23.45
N GLU A 276 -3.86 -31.26 23.86
CA GLU A 276 -4.65 -31.05 25.06
C GLU A 276 -6.11 -31.42 24.80
N SER A 277 -6.69 -32.25 25.67
CA SER A 277 -8.10 -32.67 25.63
C SER A 277 -8.60 -33.17 24.25
N PRO A 278 -7.90 -34.11 23.58
CA PRO A 278 -8.22 -34.51 22.22
C PRO A 278 -9.60 -35.17 22.13
N VAL A 279 -10.34 -34.81 21.08
CA VAL A 279 -11.67 -35.37 20.80
C VAL A 279 -11.52 -36.54 19.83
N PHE A 280 -11.88 -37.74 20.25
CA PHE A 280 -11.85 -38.94 19.40
C PHE A 280 -13.21 -39.18 18.74
N MET A 281 -13.22 -39.41 17.44
CA MET A 281 -14.42 -39.69 16.65
C MET A 281 -14.16 -40.80 15.62
N PRO A 282 -15.19 -41.57 15.21
CA PRO A 282 -15.04 -42.59 14.16
C PRO A 282 -14.58 -42.02 12.80
N SER A 283 -14.87 -40.74 12.53
CA SER A 283 -14.44 -40.04 11.32
C SER A 283 -13.99 -38.63 11.67
N GLY A 284 -12.86 -38.53 12.36
CA GLY A 284 -12.22 -37.25 12.66
C GLY A 284 -11.45 -36.66 11.48
N ASP A 285 -10.94 -35.46 11.71
CA ASP A 285 -10.13 -34.67 10.77
C ASP A 285 -8.72 -35.27 10.60
N ILE A 286 -8.18 -35.83 11.69
CA ILE A 286 -6.84 -36.42 11.76
C ILE A 286 -6.95 -37.93 12.02
N ILE A 287 -6.48 -38.74 11.08
CA ILE A 287 -6.40 -40.20 11.18
C ILE A 287 -4.99 -40.57 11.63
N VAL A 288 -4.88 -41.32 12.72
CA VAL A 288 -3.57 -41.66 13.31
C VAL A 288 -3.36 -43.16 13.34
N GLY A 289 -2.15 -43.58 13.01
CA GLY A 289 -1.69 -44.96 13.03
C GLY A 289 -1.25 -45.40 11.64
N GLY A 290 -0.18 -46.19 11.59
CA GLY A 290 0.38 -46.70 10.33
C GLY A 290 -0.56 -47.70 9.62
N PRO A 291 -0.30 -48.01 8.34
CA PRO A 291 -1.17 -48.88 7.52
C PRO A 291 -1.46 -50.27 8.08
N PHE A 292 -0.57 -50.83 8.91
CA PHE A 292 -0.76 -52.16 9.52
C PHE A 292 -1.81 -52.17 10.65
N VAL A 293 -2.13 -51.01 11.22
CA VAL A 293 -3.06 -50.89 12.37
C VAL A 293 -4.31 -50.08 12.03
N ASN A 294 -4.27 -49.26 10.99
CA ASN A 294 -5.35 -48.36 10.60
C ASN A 294 -5.66 -48.53 9.11
N TYR A 295 -6.82 -49.13 8.80
CA TYR A 295 -7.21 -49.40 7.41
C TYR A 295 -7.48 -48.12 6.59
N MET A 296 -7.87 -47.01 7.25
CA MET A 296 -8.06 -45.73 6.57
C MET A 296 -6.71 -45.15 6.13
N SER A 297 -5.71 -45.24 7.01
CA SER A 297 -4.32 -44.90 6.67
C SER A 297 -3.77 -45.80 5.56
N ALA A 298 -4.08 -47.10 5.58
CA ALA A 298 -3.66 -48.03 4.54
C ALA A 298 -4.20 -47.65 3.16
N ALA A 299 -5.50 -47.39 3.06
CA ALA A 299 -6.14 -46.96 1.81
C ALA A 299 -5.57 -45.63 1.31
N ALA A 300 -5.41 -44.64 2.21
CA ALA A 300 -4.87 -43.34 1.84
C ALA A 300 -3.43 -43.41 1.33
N ALA A 301 -2.59 -44.24 1.96
CA ALA A 301 -1.20 -44.47 1.56
C ALA A 301 -1.10 -45.15 0.19
N GLU A 302 -1.86 -46.24 -0.03
CA GLU A 302 -1.86 -46.98 -1.29
C GLU A 302 -2.22 -46.09 -2.49
N GLU A 303 -3.31 -45.35 -2.37
CA GLU A 303 -3.77 -44.43 -3.40
C GLU A 303 -2.85 -43.20 -3.60
N SER A 304 -1.84 -43.02 -2.75
CA SER A 304 -0.87 -41.91 -2.81
C SER A 304 0.55 -42.40 -3.14
N ASP A 305 0.70 -43.64 -3.60
CA ASP A 305 2.00 -44.29 -3.89
C ASP A 305 2.98 -44.21 -2.69
N ILE A 306 2.41 -44.32 -1.50
CA ILE A 306 3.12 -44.41 -0.23
C ILE A 306 2.95 -45.84 0.27
N SER A 307 4.05 -46.49 0.63
CA SER A 307 3.98 -47.84 1.21
C SER A 307 4.86 -47.97 2.43
N PHE A 308 4.47 -48.90 3.29
CA PHE A 308 5.17 -49.22 4.53
C PHE A 308 5.56 -50.69 4.52
N ARG A 309 6.76 -50.97 4.99
CA ARG A 309 7.20 -52.29 5.44
C ARG A 309 7.54 -52.21 6.92
N ARG A 310 7.92 -53.32 7.53
CA ARG A 310 8.17 -53.41 8.97
C ARG A 310 9.00 -52.24 9.51
N ASP A 311 10.11 -51.90 8.87
CA ASP A 311 11.03 -50.84 9.29
C ASP A 311 11.31 -49.84 8.15
N GLU A 312 10.45 -49.78 7.13
CA GLU A 312 10.67 -48.93 5.94
C GLU A 312 9.43 -48.09 5.63
N LEU A 313 9.63 -46.79 5.42
CA LEU A 313 8.68 -45.91 4.73
C LEU A 313 9.20 -45.72 3.30
N ILE A 314 8.32 -45.87 2.32
CA ILE A 314 8.64 -45.70 0.90
C ILE A 314 7.70 -44.64 0.33
N VAL A 315 8.26 -43.57 -0.22
CA VAL A 315 7.51 -42.47 -0.85
C VAL A 315 8.19 -42.12 -2.16
N GLU A 316 7.48 -42.25 -3.28
CA GLU A 316 8.00 -41.94 -4.63
C GLU A 316 9.36 -42.63 -4.93
N GLY A 317 9.49 -43.90 -4.53
CA GLY A 317 10.71 -44.69 -4.71
C GLY A 317 11.85 -44.40 -3.72
N ALA A 318 11.77 -43.33 -2.92
CA ALA A 318 12.72 -43.08 -1.84
C ALA A 318 12.42 -43.97 -0.63
N ILE A 319 13.43 -44.66 -0.09
CA ILE A 319 13.30 -45.59 1.04
C ILE A 319 13.92 -44.98 2.29
N TYR A 320 13.12 -44.85 3.34
CA TYR A 320 13.51 -44.37 4.67
C TYR A 320 13.50 -45.54 5.65
N ARG A 321 14.66 -45.87 6.23
CA ARG A 321 14.86 -47.08 7.05
C ARG A 321 14.97 -46.72 8.53
N SER A 322 14.04 -47.21 9.32
CA SER A 322 13.97 -46.95 10.77
C SER A 322 14.85 -47.91 11.54
N LYS A 323 15.26 -47.47 12.73
CA LYS A 323 15.93 -48.28 13.74
C LYS A 323 15.23 -48.05 15.07
N TRP A 324 14.56 -49.09 15.58
CA TRP A 324 13.72 -49.00 16.77
C TRP A 324 14.43 -48.29 17.93
N GLN A 325 13.74 -47.32 18.55
CA GLN A 325 14.25 -46.48 19.66
C GLN A 325 15.43 -45.56 19.33
N GLU A 326 15.89 -45.48 18.08
CA GLU A 326 17.01 -44.61 17.71
C GLU A 326 16.65 -43.63 16.59
N VAL A 327 16.01 -44.13 15.53
CA VAL A 327 15.59 -43.32 14.37
C VAL A 327 14.27 -43.85 13.86
N ASP A 328 13.32 -42.96 13.62
CA ASP A 328 12.04 -43.33 13.06
C ASP A 328 11.55 -42.28 12.06
N TYR A 329 10.75 -42.71 11.09
CA TYR A 329 10.23 -41.85 10.05
C TYR A 329 8.70 -41.82 10.12
N ALA A 330 8.13 -40.73 9.65
CA ALA A 330 6.70 -40.65 9.47
C ALA A 330 6.37 -39.82 8.25
N VAL A 331 5.16 -40.02 7.76
CA VAL A 331 4.54 -39.15 6.78
C VAL A 331 3.25 -38.59 7.37
N ILE A 332 3.08 -37.29 7.18
CA ILE A 332 1.81 -36.58 7.37
C ILE A 332 1.26 -36.40 5.96
N LEU A 333 0.15 -37.04 5.62
CA LEU A 333 -0.47 -37.01 4.30
C LEU A 333 -1.76 -36.19 4.34
N MET A 334 -1.91 -35.20 3.47
CA MET A 334 -3.13 -34.41 3.30
C MET A 334 -3.93 -34.98 2.12
N LYS A 335 -5.10 -35.55 2.40
CA LYS A 335 -5.92 -36.17 1.34
C LYS A 335 -7.41 -36.13 1.65
N GLY A 336 -8.20 -35.70 0.68
CA GLY A 336 -9.67 -35.70 0.78
C GLY A 336 -10.19 -34.85 1.94
N GLY A 337 -9.52 -33.74 2.26
CA GLY A 337 -9.87 -32.87 3.39
C GLY A 337 -9.50 -33.42 4.77
N LYS A 338 -8.70 -34.50 4.83
CA LYS A 338 -8.23 -35.12 6.06
C LYS A 338 -6.71 -35.17 6.13
N ILE A 339 -6.20 -35.35 7.34
CA ILE A 339 -4.76 -35.51 7.62
C ILE A 339 -4.51 -36.93 8.13
N TYR A 340 -3.60 -37.66 7.50
CA TYR A 340 -3.20 -39.00 7.91
C TYR A 340 -1.80 -38.95 8.50
N VAL A 341 -1.65 -39.41 9.73
CA VAL A 341 -0.38 -39.44 10.47
C VAL A 341 0.08 -40.89 10.58
N MET A 342 1.14 -41.21 9.85
CA MET A 342 1.61 -42.58 9.68
C MET A 342 3.11 -42.66 9.97
N GLY A 343 3.47 -43.21 11.13
CA GLY A 343 4.84 -43.55 11.48
C GLY A 343 5.20 -44.97 11.08
N THR A 344 6.47 -45.21 10.78
CA THR A 344 7.03 -46.58 10.69
C THR A 344 6.93 -47.29 12.05
N HIS A 345 7.13 -46.56 13.14
CA HIS A 345 6.82 -46.98 14.49
C HIS A 345 6.13 -45.86 15.30
N ARG A 346 5.83 -46.16 16.57
CA ARG A 346 5.18 -45.22 17.51
C ARG A 346 5.94 -43.91 17.69
N TYR A 347 7.27 -43.92 17.54
CA TYR A 347 8.11 -42.74 17.72
C TYR A 347 7.92 -41.74 16.59
N GLY A 348 7.87 -42.22 15.35
CA GLY A 348 7.55 -41.44 14.16
C GLY A 348 6.11 -40.93 14.20
N THR A 349 5.15 -41.77 14.57
CA THR A 349 3.75 -41.32 14.76
C THR A 349 3.68 -40.18 15.78
N ARG A 350 4.34 -40.33 16.93
CA ARG A 350 4.38 -39.28 17.96
C ARG A 350 5.10 -38.02 17.49
N ALA A 351 6.20 -38.15 16.75
CA ALA A 351 6.92 -37.02 16.17
C ALA A 351 6.05 -36.23 15.19
N ALA A 352 5.28 -36.91 14.34
CA ALA A 352 4.37 -36.27 13.41
C ALA A 352 3.23 -35.53 14.12
N LEU A 353 2.68 -36.12 15.19
CA LEU A 353 1.68 -35.46 16.02
C LEU A 353 2.24 -34.22 16.73
N LEU A 354 3.48 -34.29 17.23
CA LEU A 354 4.14 -33.18 17.90
C LEU A 354 4.44 -32.03 16.93
N LEU A 355 4.84 -32.34 15.69
CA LEU A 355 4.96 -31.34 14.63
C LEU A 355 3.63 -30.64 14.38
N LEU A 356 2.55 -31.40 14.19
CA LEU A 356 1.21 -30.86 13.93
C LEU A 356 0.69 -29.97 15.06
N SER A 357 1.11 -30.21 16.30
CA SER A 357 0.60 -29.47 17.46
C SER A 357 1.49 -28.30 17.92
N ARG A 358 2.79 -28.31 17.61
CA ARG A 358 3.76 -27.36 18.19
C ARG A 358 4.69 -26.66 17.20
N ILE A 359 4.76 -27.09 15.94
CA ILE A 359 5.75 -26.56 14.98
C ILE A 359 5.02 -25.84 13.84
N PRO A 360 4.91 -24.49 13.90
CA PRO A 360 4.28 -23.72 12.86
C PRO A 360 4.92 -24.02 11.50
N THR A 361 4.13 -24.57 10.58
CA THR A 361 4.59 -24.96 9.23
C THR A 361 3.60 -24.42 8.21
N PHE A 362 4.12 -23.76 7.18
CA PHE A 362 3.32 -23.01 6.23
C PHE A 362 3.77 -23.27 4.80
N SER A 363 2.84 -23.17 3.85
CA SER A 363 3.15 -23.25 2.42
C SER A 363 2.18 -22.43 1.59
N GLN A 364 2.73 -21.73 0.59
CA GLN A 364 1.97 -21.01 -0.45
C GLN A 364 1.33 -21.93 -1.49
N ARG A 365 1.69 -23.21 -1.48
CA ARG A 365 1.14 -24.25 -2.36
C ARG A 365 0.49 -25.34 -1.51
N PRO A 366 -0.54 -26.02 -2.04
CA PRO A 366 -1.06 -27.22 -1.40
C PRO A 366 0.08 -28.19 -1.12
N ILE A 367 0.25 -28.57 0.14
CA ILE A 367 1.13 -29.66 0.53
C ILE A 367 0.27 -30.93 0.48
N SER A 368 0.72 -31.92 -0.28
CA SER A 368 0.12 -33.24 -0.32
C SER A 368 0.68 -34.12 0.78
N TYR A 369 1.96 -34.00 1.12
CA TYR A 369 2.55 -34.73 2.25
C TYR A 369 3.77 -34.04 2.85
N ILE A 370 4.09 -34.39 4.11
CA ILE A 370 5.31 -34.00 4.82
C ILE A 370 6.00 -35.28 5.31
N ILE A 371 7.25 -35.50 4.90
CA ILE A 371 8.09 -36.57 5.43
C ILE A 371 8.95 -36.00 6.55
N ILE A 372 8.93 -36.69 7.68
CA ILE A 372 9.73 -36.32 8.84
C ILE A 372 10.62 -37.46 9.28
N LYS A 373 11.69 -37.08 9.97
CA LYS A 373 12.58 -37.96 10.72
C LYS A 373 12.60 -37.51 12.17
N TRP A 374 12.41 -38.46 13.07
CA TRP A 374 12.81 -38.33 14.47
C TRP A 374 14.09 -39.13 14.69
N GLN A 375 14.99 -38.60 15.51
CA GLN A 375 16.21 -39.29 15.91
C GLN A 375 16.50 -38.98 17.37
N ASP A 376 16.62 -40.01 18.21
CA ASP A 376 17.03 -39.86 19.61
C ASP A 376 18.50 -39.39 19.66
N LEU A 377 18.71 -38.14 20.05
CA LEU A 377 20.03 -37.51 20.11
C LEU A 377 20.66 -37.60 21.49
N ASN A 378 19.84 -37.76 22.53
CA ASN A 378 20.26 -37.69 23.93
C ASN A 378 20.20 -39.06 24.65
N GLY A 379 19.64 -40.09 24.00
CA GLY A 379 19.52 -41.46 24.49
C GLY A 379 18.38 -41.70 25.48
N ASN A 380 17.48 -40.73 25.67
CA ASN A 380 16.38 -40.81 26.65
C ASN A 380 15.14 -41.54 26.10
N LYS A 381 15.08 -41.78 24.78
CA LYS A 381 13.97 -42.44 24.09
C LYS A 381 12.64 -41.71 24.20
N ASP A 382 12.65 -40.41 24.47
CA ASP A 382 11.51 -39.52 24.37
C ASP A 382 11.49 -38.84 23.01
N VAL A 383 10.31 -38.39 22.59
CA VAL A 383 10.16 -37.65 21.33
C VAL A 383 10.06 -36.18 21.66
N GLU A 384 11.11 -35.44 21.30
CA GLU A 384 11.27 -34.01 21.57
C GLU A 384 11.21 -33.21 20.26
N VAL A 385 10.78 -31.95 20.32
CA VAL A 385 10.59 -31.10 19.11
C VAL A 385 11.94 -30.89 18.40
N GLU A 386 13.00 -30.74 19.18
CA GLU A 386 14.36 -30.47 18.77
C GLU A 386 15.00 -31.64 17.99
N GLU A 387 14.44 -32.83 18.14
CA GLU A 387 14.89 -34.06 17.49
C GLU A 387 14.17 -34.35 16.16
N ILE A 388 13.16 -33.54 15.82
CA ILE A 388 12.33 -33.70 14.64
C ILE A 388 12.89 -32.87 13.49
N LYS A 389 13.06 -33.50 12.33
CA LYS A 389 13.45 -32.84 11.09
C LYS A 389 12.43 -33.10 10.00
N ILE A 390 11.96 -32.04 9.36
CA ILE A 390 11.23 -32.15 8.10
C ILE A 390 12.24 -32.45 7.00
N LEU A 391 12.09 -33.59 6.35
CA LEU A 391 12.97 -34.03 5.27
C LEU A 391 12.46 -33.55 3.91
N ARG A 392 11.14 -33.55 3.73
CA ARG A 392 10.51 -33.25 2.44
C ARG A 392 9.08 -32.76 2.65
N MET A 393 8.67 -31.79 1.85
CA MET A 393 7.26 -31.42 1.63
C MET A 393 6.97 -31.63 0.14
N GLY A 394 5.91 -32.38 -0.16
CA GLY A 394 5.53 -32.77 -1.52
C GLY A 394 4.23 -32.18 -1.96
#